data_AF-A0A7Y6UJN1-F1
#
_entry.id   AF-A0A7Y6UJN1-F1
#
_cell.length_a   1.000
_cell.length_b   1.000
_cell.length_c   1.000
_cell.angle_alpha   90.00
_cell.angle_beta   90.00
_cell.angle_gamma   90.00
#
_symmetry.space_group_name_H-M   'P 1'
#
loop_
_entity.id
_entity.type
_entity.pdbx_description
1 polymer ?
#
loop_
_entity_poly.entity_id
_entity_poly.type
_entity_poly.pdbx_seq_one_letter_code
_entity_poly.pdbx_strand_id
1 'polypeptide(L)'
;MRTVRLLAVLQLLACSAPATLPELVKAEKLADGGDVDGAVAAYREAQTSCHRLRPERRAKQACGEALLGEADAQERGGRIDTAIATYLAIPPRVPDDPTTAATALYRAGELLLGQGKVVEAWTALWKVVTDFPDEPLAGDAVKTLVADGRHRDAAALADQLAKLLTPLSDTAVADNLVWWLADLTEHELGNKQAARALYDRIPVDWPSSGFRDDARWHAARLSRELGDSQGAVDRLRKLLATREVALGPGSYFSIWLDDAQLLIGKIFRDDLGDLPSAIAAFRQLPKDYPASILKDDALYELAVTYDKAHDAAGACRAIAALKKQSPDSKYIERTGDIAAELKCP
;
A
#
# COMPACT_ATOMS: atom_id res chain seq x y z
N MET A 1 -51.94 -43.11 1.20
CA MET A 1 -50.58 -43.13 1.76
C MET A 1 -50.07 -41.68 1.85
N ARG A 2 -49.85 -41.23 3.09
CA ARG A 2 -49.09 -40.05 3.58
C ARG A 2 -49.09 -38.75 2.75
N THR A 3 -50.02 -37.87 3.08
CA THR A 3 -49.93 -36.40 2.91
C THR A 3 -48.92 -35.83 3.92
N VAL A 4 -47.79 -35.31 3.45
CA VAL A 4 -46.81 -34.60 4.27
C VAL A 4 -47.23 -33.14 4.38
N ARG A 5 -47.61 -32.70 5.59
CA ARG A 5 -47.78 -31.28 5.93
C ARG A 5 -46.39 -30.66 6.10
N LEU A 6 -46.01 -29.74 5.21
CA LEU A 6 -44.88 -28.84 5.46
C LEU A 6 -45.31 -27.83 6.54
N LEU A 7 -44.81 -28.00 7.76
CA LEU A 7 -44.74 -26.91 8.73
C LEU A 7 -43.59 -26.00 8.30
N ALA A 8 -43.92 -24.81 7.82
CA ALA A 8 -42.96 -23.71 7.69
C ALA A 8 -42.62 -23.20 9.09
N VAL A 9 -41.48 -23.64 9.63
CA VAL A 9 -40.87 -23.03 10.82
C VAL A 9 -40.17 -21.76 10.35
N LEU A 10 -40.81 -20.62 10.59
CA LEU A 10 -40.19 -19.30 10.44
C LEU A 10 -39.11 -19.17 11.53
N GLN A 11 -37.86 -19.52 11.22
CA GLN A 11 -36.72 -19.12 12.05
C GLN A 11 -36.47 -17.62 11.79
N LEU A 12 -37.07 -16.79 12.64
CA LEU A 12 -36.61 -15.41 12.84
C LEU A 12 -35.18 -15.47 13.37
N LEU A 13 -34.20 -15.40 12.47
CA LEU A 13 -32.86 -14.93 12.81
C LEU A 13 -33.01 -13.46 13.22
N ALA A 14 -33.31 -13.24 14.49
CA ALA A 14 -33.09 -11.96 15.12
C ALA A 14 -31.58 -11.70 15.08
N CYS A 15 -31.11 -11.03 14.02
CA CYS A 15 -29.93 -10.20 14.09
C CYS A 15 -30.22 -9.16 15.17
N SER A 16 -29.89 -9.48 16.42
CA SER A 16 -29.80 -8.51 17.49
C SER A 16 -28.71 -7.54 17.07
N ALA A 17 -29.12 -6.43 16.44
CA ALA A 17 -28.29 -5.25 16.36
C ALA A 17 -27.68 -5.03 17.76
N PRO A 18 -26.35 -4.91 17.89
CA PRO A 18 -25.77 -4.73 19.20
C PRO A 18 -26.39 -3.47 19.79
N ALA A 19 -27.02 -3.57 20.96
CA ALA A 19 -27.55 -2.40 21.66
C ALA A 19 -26.37 -1.48 22.05
N THR A 20 -25.95 -0.63 21.14
CA THR A 20 -25.00 0.45 21.41
C THR A 20 -25.48 1.22 22.64
N LEU A 21 -24.55 1.69 23.47
CA LEU A 21 -24.93 2.46 24.66
C LEU A 21 -25.82 3.63 24.19
N PRO A 22 -27.00 3.86 24.82
CA PRO A 22 -27.84 5.01 24.48
C PRO A 22 -27.06 6.33 24.53
N GLU A 23 -26.10 6.43 25.45
CA GLU A 23 -25.20 7.56 25.62
C GLU A 23 -24.29 7.77 24.41
N LEU A 24 -23.79 6.70 23.78
CA LEU A 24 -22.98 6.78 22.55
C LEU A 24 -23.82 7.29 21.37
N VAL A 25 -25.00 6.72 21.17
CA VAL A 25 -25.94 7.15 20.10
C VAL A 25 -26.35 8.62 20.29
N LYS A 26 -26.59 9.03 21.54
CA LYS A 26 -26.88 10.42 21.88
C LYS A 26 -25.67 11.32 21.57
N ALA A 27 -24.46 10.89 21.93
CA ALA A 27 -23.24 11.66 21.71
C ALA A 27 -22.98 11.88 20.21
N GLU A 28 -23.07 10.84 19.40
CA GLU A 28 -22.92 10.91 17.94
C GLU A 28 -23.93 11.88 17.33
N LYS A 29 -25.21 11.77 17.71
CA LYS A 29 -26.26 12.67 17.22
C LYS A 29 -25.99 14.14 17.58
N LEU A 30 -25.48 14.41 18.77
CA LEU A 30 -25.12 15.76 19.21
C LEU A 30 -23.91 16.28 18.42
N ALA A 31 -22.91 15.42 18.19
CA ALA A 31 -21.73 15.76 17.39
C ALA A 31 -22.10 16.09 15.95
N ASP A 32 -22.93 15.26 15.30
CA ASP A 32 -23.44 15.49 13.94
C ASP A 32 -24.30 16.76 13.85
N GLY A 33 -24.98 17.12 14.95
CA GLY A 33 -25.74 18.35 15.08
C GLY A 33 -24.89 19.60 15.38
N GLY A 34 -23.58 19.46 15.56
CA GLY A 34 -22.66 20.55 15.92
C GLY A 34 -22.69 20.97 17.40
N ASP A 35 -23.42 20.26 18.26
CA ASP A 35 -23.41 20.50 19.71
C ASP A 35 -22.23 19.77 20.35
N VAL A 36 -21.05 20.39 20.26
CA VAL A 36 -19.79 19.83 20.76
C VAL A 36 -19.82 19.61 22.27
N ASP A 37 -20.37 20.54 23.05
CA ASP A 37 -20.42 20.42 24.51
C ASP A 37 -21.38 19.32 24.95
N GLY A 38 -22.55 19.23 24.30
CA GLY A 38 -23.50 18.15 24.52
C GLY A 38 -22.91 16.78 24.16
N ALA A 39 -22.21 16.69 23.03
CA ALA A 39 -21.55 15.46 22.58
C ALA A 39 -20.47 15.01 23.58
N VAL A 40 -19.58 15.92 23.99
CA VAL A 40 -18.53 15.64 24.99
C VAL A 40 -19.14 15.17 26.32
N ALA A 41 -20.21 15.81 26.79
CA ALA A 41 -20.89 15.39 28.01
C ALA A 41 -21.47 13.97 27.89
N ALA A 42 -22.10 13.66 26.76
CA ALA A 42 -22.67 12.33 26.50
C ALA A 42 -21.59 11.24 26.34
N TYR A 43 -20.45 11.54 25.69
CA TYR A 43 -19.32 10.62 25.62
C TYR A 43 -18.72 10.34 27.01
N ARG A 44 -18.60 11.34 27.88
CA ARG A 44 -18.14 11.14 29.27
C ARG A 44 -19.10 10.30 30.10
N GLU A 45 -20.41 10.43 29.86
CA GLU A 45 -21.43 9.56 30.44
C GLU A 45 -21.22 8.11 29.96
N ALA A 46 -21.02 7.92 28.66
CA ALA A 46 -20.73 6.62 28.06
C ALA A 46 -19.44 5.97 28.63
N GLN A 47 -18.38 6.75 28.86
CA GLN A 47 -17.14 6.28 29.49
C GLN A 47 -17.37 5.71 30.90
N THR A 48 -18.41 6.18 31.61
CA THR A 48 -18.77 5.63 32.93
C THR A 48 -19.62 4.36 32.78
N SER A 49 -20.59 4.38 31.86
CA SER A 49 -21.53 3.28 31.65
C SER A 49 -20.90 2.05 30.97
N CYS A 50 -19.89 2.24 30.12
CA CYS A 50 -19.32 1.19 29.27
C CYS A 50 -18.77 -0.02 30.06
N HIS A 51 -18.19 0.20 31.25
CA HIS A 51 -17.63 -0.86 32.09
C HIS A 51 -18.68 -1.87 32.60
N ARG A 52 -19.97 -1.50 32.58
CA ARG A 52 -21.08 -2.36 32.98
C ARG A 52 -21.49 -3.35 31.89
N LEU A 53 -21.05 -3.14 30.65
CA LEU A 53 -21.42 -4.00 29.53
C LEU A 53 -20.78 -5.39 29.65
N ARG A 54 -21.48 -6.38 29.10
CA ARG A 54 -20.99 -7.76 28.96
C ARG A 54 -21.31 -8.25 27.54
N PRO A 55 -20.45 -9.11 26.95
CA PRO A 55 -19.17 -9.60 27.48
C PRO A 55 -18.08 -8.50 27.52
N GLU A 56 -16.95 -8.78 28.17
CA GLU A 56 -15.83 -7.82 28.35
C GLU A 56 -15.34 -7.18 27.05
N ARG A 57 -15.25 -7.96 25.95
CA ARG A 57 -14.93 -7.44 24.62
C ARG A 57 -15.82 -6.26 24.20
N ARG A 58 -17.11 -6.30 24.54
CA ARG A 58 -18.06 -5.23 24.23
C ARG A 58 -17.86 -4.02 25.13
N ALA A 59 -17.53 -4.22 26.40
CA ALA A 59 -17.16 -3.13 27.30
C ALA A 59 -15.91 -2.42 26.79
N LYS A 60 -14.87 -3.17 26.43
CA LYS A 60 -13.64 -2.64 25.82
C LYS A 60 -13.95 -1.79 24.58
N GLN A 61 -14.69 -2.34 23.62
CA GLN A 61 -15.09 -1.60 22.42
C GLN A 61 -15.85 -0.31 22.73
N ALA A 62 -16.90 -0.37 23.56
CA ALA A 62 -17.71 0.80 23.89
C ALA A 62 -16.93 1.86 24.70
N CYS A 63 -16.01 1.44 25.57
CA CYS A 63 -15.14 2.36 26.29
C CYS A 63 -14.15 3.05 25.35
N GLY A 64 -13.54 2.30 24.42
CA GLY A 64 -12.66 2.87 23.40
C GLY A 64 -13.39 3.88 22.49
N GLU A 65 -14.59 3.52 22.03
CA GLU A 65 -15.47 4.39 21.24
C GLU A 65 -15.85 5.67 22.00
N ALA A 66 -16.17 5.56 23.29
CA ALA A 66 -16.51 6.71 24.12
C ALA A 66 -15.32 7.65 24.37
N LEU A 67 -14.11 7.10 24.47
CA LEU A 67 -12.88 7.88 24.66
C LEU A 67 -12.47 8.60 23.37
N LEU A 68 -12.43 7.87 22.25
CA LEU A 68 -12.07 8.44 20.95
C LEU A 68 -13.14 9.42 20.45
N GLY A 69 -14.42 9.12 20.67
CA GLY A 69 -15.53 9.98 20.30
C GLY A 69 -15.52 11.33 21.02
N GLU A 70 -15.12 11.37 22.30
CA GLU A 70 -14.95 12.66 23.01
C GLU A 70 -13.91 13.55 22.32
N ALA A 71 -12.76 12.98 21.97
CA ALA A 71 -11.68 13.71 21.31
C ALA A 71 -12.03 14.10 19.87
N ASP A 72 -12.68 13.20 19.11
CA ASP A 72 -13.14 13.46 17.74
C ASP A 72 -14.21 14.55 17.69
N ALA A 73 -15.17 14.56 18.63
CA ALA A 73 -16.16 15.63 18.72
C ALA A 73 -15.51 17.00 18.98
N GLN A 74 -14.47 17.06 19.82
CA GLN A 74 -13.69 18.28 20.04
C GLN A 74 -12.93 18.69 18.78
N GLU A 75 -12.33 17.72 18.07
CA GLU A 75 -11.59 17.94 16.83
C GLU A 75 -12.50 18.56 15.75
N ARG A 76 -13.62 17.89 15.42
CA ARG A 76 -14.62 18.37 14.44
C ARG A 76 -15.26 19.69 14.86
N GLY A 77 -15.35 19.94 16.16
CA GLY A 77 -15.78 21.21 16.75
C GLY A 77 -14.75 22.34 16.66
N GLY A 78 -13.56 22.11 16.10
CA GLY A 78 -12.50 23.10 15.97
C GLY A 78 -11.70 23.35 17.25
N ARG A 79 -11.94 22.59 18.33
CA ARG A 79 -11.22 22.73 19.62
C ARG A 79 -9.93 21.92 19.59
N ILE A 80 -9.07 22.19 18.61
CA ILE A 80 -7.92 21.34 18.25
C ILE A 80 -6.96 21.11 19.43
N ASP A 81 -6.57 22.16 20.18
CA ASP A 81 -5.66 21.99 21.33
C ASP A 81 -6.29 21.11 22.43
N THR A 82 -7.61 21.22 22.65
CA THR A 82 -8.32 20.36 23.61
C THR A 82 -8.42 18.93 23.11
N ALA A 83 -8.72 18.73 21.82
CA ALA A 83 -8.78 17.41 21.19
C ALA A 83 -7.44 16.68 21.31
N ILE A 84 -6.33 17.35 21.00
CA ILE A 84 -4.97 16.81 21.17
C ILE A 84 -4.73 16.36 22.62
N ALA A 85 -5.03 17.23 23.59
CA ALA A 85 -4.85 16.89 25.00
C ALA A 85 -5.71 15.69 25.43
N THR A 86 -6.95 15.60 24.94
CA THR A 86 -7.86 14.48 25.19
C THR A 86 -7.32 13.19 24.58
N TYR A 87 -6.87 13.21 23.31
CA TYR A 87 -6.27 12.05 22.66
C TYR A 87 -5.01 11.55 23.40
N LEU A 88 -4.08 12.45 23.75
CA LEU A 88 -2.85 12.08 24.45
C LEU A 88 -3.09 11.48 25.85
N ALA A 89 -4.26 11.75 26.46
CA ALA A 89 -4.64 11.20 27.76
C ALA A 89 -5.28 9.80 27.68
N ILE A 90 -5.59 9.28 26.48
CA ILE A 90 -6.27 7.99 26.31
C ILE A 90 -5.39 6.78 26.65
N PRO A 91 -4.15 6.62 26.13
CA PRO A 91 -3.36 5.41 26.33
C PRO A 91 -3.25 4.91 27.78
N PRO A 92 -2.94 5.74 28.80
CA PRO A 92 -2.87 5.26 30.18
C PRO A 92 -4.23 4.83 30.77
N ARG A 93 -5.35 5.20 30.14
CA ARG A 93 -6.71 4.81 30.57
C ARG A 93 -7.15 3.47 29.98
N VAL A 94 -6.45 2.99 28.95
CA VAL A 94 -6.78 1.76 28.24
C VAL A 94 -5.54 0.87 28.02
N PRO A 95 -4.81 0.47 29.08
CA PRO A 95 -3.57 -0.29 28.95
C PRO A 95 -3.74 -1.62 28.21
N ASP A 96 -4.93 -2.21 28.26
CA ASP A 96 -5.27 -3.48 27.59
C ASP A 96 -5.98 -3.28 26.24
N ASP A 97 -6.01 -2.05 25.70
CA ASP A 97 -6.61 -1.71 24.39
C ASP A 97 -5.63 -1.02 23.43
N PRO A 98 -4.68 -1.77 22.85
CA PRO A 98 -3.68 -1.23 21.95
C PRO A 98 -4.29 -0.52 20.74
N THR A 99 -5.37 -1.04 20.16
CA THR A 99 -6.06 -0.40 19.03
C THR A 99 -6.56 1.00 19.37
N THR A 100 -7.25 1.17 20.51
CA THR A 100 -7.73 2.48 20.95
C THR A 100 -6.56 3.43 21.29
N ALA A 101 -5.53 2.91 21.98
CA ALA A 101 -4.36 3.71 22.35
C ALA A 101 -3.56 4.19 21.12
N ALA A 102 -3.30 3.31 20.16
CA ALA A 102 -2.63 3.62 18.90
C ALA A 102 -3.43 4.64 18.08
N THR A 103 -4.76 4.47 17.99
CA THR A 103 -5.66 5.43 17.32
C THR A 103 -5.53 6.81 17.93
N ALA A 104 -5.58 6.92 19.25
CA ALA A 104 -5.49 8.19 19.93
C ALA A 104 -4.14 8.89 19.70
N LEU A 105 -3.03 8.16 19.86
CA LEU A 105 -1.69 8.73 19.65
C LEU A 105 -1.44 9.13 18.20
N TYR A 106 -1.88 8.32 17.24
CA TYR A 106 -1.75 8.62 15.82
C TYR A 106 -2.50 9.91 15.47
N ARG A 107 -3.77 10.03 15.88
CA ARG A 107 -4.60 11.23 15.65
C ARG A 107 -4.01 12.47 16.34
N ALA A 108 -3.52 12.34 17.57
CA ALA A 108 -2.81 13.43 18.23
C ALA A 108 -1.57 13.87 17.44
N GLY A 109 -0.78 12.91 16.93
CA GLY A 109 0.40 13.16 16.10
C GLY A 109 0.06 13.95 14.83
N GLU A 110 -0.98 13.56 14.09
CA GLU A 110 -1.44 14.26 12.88
C GLU A 110 -1.86 15.71 13.18
N LEU A 111 -2.65 15.91 14.25
CA LEU A 111 -3.10 17.24 14.65
C LEU A 111 -1.94 18.15 15.10
N LEU A 112 -0.96 17.58 15.82
CA LEU A 112 0.25 18.30 16.22
C LEU A 112 1.09 18.71 15.01
N LEU A 113 1.23 17.85 13.98
CA LEU A 113 1.87 18.23 12.72
C LEU A 113 1.13 19.36 12.02
N GLY A 114 -0.21 19.30 11.97
CA GLY A 114 -1.05 20.35 11.39
C GLY A 114 -0.88 21.72 12.07
N GLN A 115 -0.52 21.72 13.37
CA GLN A 115 -0.18 22.93 14.12
C GLN A 115 1.30 23.35 14.04
N GLY A 116 2.14 22.59 13.33
CA GLY A 116 3.58 22.82 13.26
C GLY A 116 4.35 22.44 14.55
N LYS A 117 3.71 21.72 15.48
CA LYS A 117 4.32 21.21 16.73
C LYS A 117 5.05 19.90 16.46
N VAL A 118 6.10 19.98 15.65
CA VAL A 118 6.79 18.82 15.06
C VAL A 118 7.38 17.89 16.12
N VAL A 119 7.99 18.43 17.17
CA VAL A 119 8.66 17.61 18.21
C VAL A 119 7.64 16.78 18.97
N GLU A 120 6.54 17.39 19.40
CA GLU A 120 5.46 16.71 20.10
C GLU A 120 4.77 15.70 19.18
N ALA A 121 4.55 16.05 17.92
CA ALA A 121 3.97 15.16 16.94
C ALA A 121 4.80 13.89 16.74
N TRP A 122 6.10 14.05 16.49
CA TRP A 122 7.02 12.94 16.31
C TRP A 122 7.12 12.09 17.56
N THR A 123 7.06 12.71 18.75
CA THR A 123 7.02 11.98 20.02
C THR A 123 5.79 11.08 20.11
N ALA A 124 4.62 11.56 19.70
CA ALA A 124 3.40 10.76 19.69
C ALA A 124 3.43 9.66 18.63
N LEU A 125 3.87 9.97 17.40
CA LEU A 125 3.93 9.02 16.29
C LEU A 125 4.96 7.91 16.55
N TRP A 126 6.14 8.23 17.05
CA TRP A 126 7.13 7.20 17.41
C TRP A 126 6.62 6.26 18.50
N LYS A 127 5.84 6.76 19.46
CA LYS A 127 5.18 5.89 20.45
C LYS A 127 4.19 4.93 19.81
N VAL A 128 3.47 5.32 18.75
CA VAL A 128 2.63 4.37 18.00
C VAL A 128 3.49 3.22 17.47
N VAL A 129 4.63 3.55 16.86
CA VAL A 129 5.55 2.56 16.28
C VAL A 129 6.20 1.67 17.34
N THR A 130 6.61 2.22 18.48
CA THR A 130 7.37 1.46 19.50
C THR A 130 6.49 0.71 20.48
N ASP A 131 5.35 1.29 20.88
CA ASP A 131 4.51 0.76 21.95
C ASP A 131 3.37 -0.12 21.39
N PHE A 132 2.99 0.09 20.13
CA PHE A 132 1.92 -0.64 19.44
C PHE A 132 2.34 -1.18 18.06
N PRO A 133 3.49 -1.85 17.92
CA PRO A 133 4.08 -2.24 16.63
C PRO A 133 3.25 -3.26 15.83
N ASP A 134 2.31 -3.94 16.47
CA ASP A 134 1.40 -4.90 15.81
C ASP A 134 0.06 -4.30 15.38
N GLU A 135 -0.23 -3.05 15.76
CA GLU A 135 -1.43 -2.35 15.32
C GLU A 135 -1.22 -1.78 13.91
N PRO A 136 -2.23 -1.84 13.01
CA PRO A 136 -2.11 -1.32 11.65
C PRO A 136 -1.63 0.14 11.57
N LEU A 137 -2.01 0.96 12.55
CA LEU A 137 -1.62 2.37 12.64
C LEU A 137 -0.13 2.60 12.88
N ALA A 138 0.64 1.60 13.31
CA ALA A 138 2.09 1.72 13.39
C ALA A 138 2.70 1.93 11.99
N GLY A 139 2.17 1.24 10.96
CA GLY A 139 2.58 1.46 9.57
C GLY A 139 2.23 2.87 9.07
N ASP A 140 1.02 3.34 9.38
CA ASP A 140 0.59 4.71 9.05
C ASP A 140 1.45 5.76 9.78
N ALA A 141 1.81 5.52 11.04
CA ALA A 141 2.70 6.39 11.80
C ALA A 141 4.09 6.49 11.16
N VAL A 142 4.69 5.37 10.74
CA VAL A 142 5.98 5.36 10.01
C VAL A 142 5.86 6.17 8.72
N LYS A 143 4.80 5.95 7.94
CA LYS A 143 4.54 6.70 6.69
C LYS A 143 4.43 8.21 6.93
N THR A 144 3.69 8.62 7.96
CA THR A 144 3.52 10.03 8.32
C THR A 144 4.83 10.67 8.79
N LEU A 145 5.62 9.96 9.62
CA LEU A 145 6.96 10.38 10.02
C LEU A 145 7.88 10.58 8.81
N VAL A 146 7.82 9.66 7.84
CA VAL A 146 8.64 9.73 6.62
C VAL A 146 8.20 10.87 5.70
N ALA A 147 6.90 11.03 5.50
CA ALA A 147 6.37 12.11 4.67
C ALA A 147 6.76 13.50 5.20
N ASP A 148 6.69 13.71 6.52
CA ASP A 148 7.12 14.97 7.15
C ASP A 148 8.65 15.10 7.24
N GLY A 149 9.35 14.01 7.57
CA GLY A 149 10.77 14.01 7.89
C GLY A 149 11.73 13.97 6.70
N ARG A 150 11.29 13.47 5.55
CA ARG A 150 12.15 13.31 4.36
C ARG A 150 12.81 14.61 3.89
N HIS A 151 12.17 15.76 4.08
CA HIS A 151 12.71 17.07 3.69
C HIS A 151 13.32 17.86 4.86
N ARG A 152 13.36 17.26 6.06
CA ARG A 152 13.99 17.83 7.25
C ARG A 152 15.42 17.28 7.34
N ASP A 153 15.58 16.14 8.00
CA ASP A 153 16.85 15.44 8.17
C ASP A 153 16.64 13.96 7.84
N ALA A 154 16.70 13.65 6.53
CA ALA A 154 16.48 12.30 6.03
C ALA A 154 17.50 11.30 6.58
N ALA A 155 18.74 11.74 6.84
CA ALA A 155 19.79 10.89 7.39
C ALA A 155 19.47 10.50 8.84
N ALA A 156 19.12 11.47 9.69
CA ALA A 156 18.73 11.20 11.06
C ALA A 156 17.46 10.33 11.14
N LEU A 157 16.49 10.55 10.25
CA LEU A 157 15.28 9.72 10.17
C LEU A 157 15.61 8.28 9.73
N ALA A 158 16.45 8.11 8.71
CA ALA A 158 16.90 6.79 8.28
C ALA A 158 17.62 6.04 9.40
N ASP A 159 18.48 6.72 10.17
CA ASP A 159 19.13 6.16 11.34
C ASP A 159 18.14 5.73 12.44
N GLN A 160 17.05 6.48 12.63
CA GLN A 160 15.98 6.12 13.57
C GLN A 160 15.24 4.85 13.12
N LEU A 161 14.83 4.77 11.85
CA LEU A 161 14.19 3.58 11.29
C LEU A 161 15.11 2.36 11.38
N ALA A 162 16.40 2.51 11.03
CA ALA A 162 17.38 1.44 11.09
C ALA A 162 17.54 0.83 12.49
N LYS A 163 17.50 1.66 13.54
CA LYS A 163 17.57 1.20 14.95
C LYS A 163 16.38 0.34 15.36
N LEU A 164 15.24 0.46 14.69
CA LEU A 164 14.02 -0.28 15.00
C LEU A 164 13.90 -1.61 14.25
N LEU A 165 14.70 -1.85 13.20
CA LEU A 165 14.58 -3.05 12.38
C LEU A 165 14.79 -4.36 13.15
N THR A 166 15.75 -4.39 14.07
CA THR A 166 16.03 -5.57 14.90
C THR A 166 15.02 -5.75 16.02
N PRO A 167 14.74 -4.74 16.89
CA PRO A 167 13.81 -4.94 18.00
C PRO A 167 12.37 -5.19 17.55
N LEU A 168 11.98 -4.73 16.36
CA LEU A 168 10.62 -4.87 15.83
C LEU A 168 10.53 -5.88 14.67
N SER A 169 11.54 -6.72 14.44
CA SER A 169 11.60 -7.62 13.27
C SER A 169 10.42 -8.58 13.14
N ASP A 170 9.85 -9.00 14.28
CA ASP A 170 8.81 -10.02 14.37
C ASP A 170 7.41 -9.42 14.59
N THR A 171 7.24 -8.12 14.31
CA THR A 171 5.99 -7.37 14.49
C THR A 171 5.34 -7.00 13.16
N ALA A 172 4.06 -6.62 13.19
CA ALA A 172 3.33 -6.24 11.98
C ALA A 172 3.90 -4.99 11.25
N VAL A 173 4.57 -4.07 11.95
CA VAL A 173 5.17 -2.86 11.34
C VAL A 173 6.54 -3.10 10.68
N ALA A 174 7.13 -4.29 10.84
CA ALA A 174 8.51 -4.56 10.43
C ALA A 174 8.76 -4.31 8.93
N ASP A 175 7.82 -4.74 8.08
CA ASP A 175 7.91 -4.55 6.63
C ASP A 175 7.80 -3.07 6.22
N ASN A 176 6.97 -2.29 6.92
CA ASN A 176 6.83 -0.84 6.75
C ASN A 176 8.15 -0.13 7.07
N LEU A 177 8.82 -0.51 8.16
CA LEU A 177 10.12 0.08 8.52
C LEU A 177 11.17 -0.17 7.45
N VAL A 178 11.26 -1.40 6.92
CA VAL A 178 12.20 -1.72 5.85
C VAL A 178 11.83 -1.02 4.55
N TRP A 179 10.55 -0.97 4.20
CA TRP A 179 10.05 -0.28 3.01
C TRP A 179 10.42 1.21 3.03
N TRP A 180 10.07 1.91 4.11
CA TRP A 180 10.33 3.35 4.20
C TRP A 180 11.80 3.68 4.37
N LEU A 181 12.59 2.81 5.00
CA LEU A 181 14.04 2.97 5.00
C LEU A 181 14.62 2.79 3.60
N ALA A 182 14.13 1.84 2.81
CA ALA A 182 14.56 1.63 1.43
C ALA A 182 14.25 2.87 0.56
N ASP A 183 13.03 3.39 0.67
CA ASP A 183 12.55 4.60 -0.04
C ASP A 183 13.40 5.83 0.27
N LEU A 184 13.63 6.13 1.56
CA LEU A 184 14.52 7.21 1.97
C LEU A 184 15.96 7.01 1.47
N THR A 185 16.44 5.77 1.51
CA THR A 185 17.80 5.44 1.07
C THR A 185 17.96 5.62 -0.44
N GLU A 186 16.93 5.29 -1.23
CA GLU A 186 16.90 5.51 -2.68
C GLU A 186 16.85 7.00 -3.00
N HIS A 187 15.89 7.72 -2.43
CA HIS A 187 15.51 9.04 -2.91
C HIS A 187 16.23 10.20 -2.20
N GLU A 188 16.49 10.10 -0.91
CA GLU A 188 17.09 11.20 -0.14
C GLU A 188 18.58 10.97 0.12
N LEU A 189 18.99 9.72 0.40
CA LEU A 189 20.40 9.38 0.64
C LEU A 189 21.17 9.03 -0.64
N GLY A 190 20.47 8.78 -1.75
CA GLY A 190 21.07 8.46 -3.05
C GLY A 190 21.88 7.16 -3.08
N ASN A 191 21.72 6.28 -2.08
CA ASN A 191 22.48 5.04 -1.98
C ASN A 191 21.69 3.88 -2.59
N LYS A 192 21.71 3.81 -3.92
CA LYS A 192 21.01 2.78 -4.71
C LYS A 192 21.36 1.35 -4.30
N GLN A 193 22.61 1.09 -3.92
CA GLN A 193 23.05 -0.25 -3.52
C GLN A 193 22.42 -0.68 -2.19
N ALA A 194 22.41 0.23 -1.20
CA ALA A 194 21.78 -0.03 0.09
C ALA A 194 20.25 -0.10 -0.03
N ALA A 195 19.62 0.79 -0.80
CA ALA A 195 18.19 0.78 -1.05
C ALA A 195 17.74 -0.54 -1.69
N ARG A 196 18.44 -1.01 -2.74
CA ARG A 196 18.19 -2.32 -3.34
C ARG A 196 18.25 -3.45 -2.32
N ALA A 197 19.28 -3.47 -1.48
CA ALA A 197 19.43 -4.51 -0.47
C ALA A 197 18.28 -4.51 0.54
N LEU A 198 17.76 -3.33 0.91
CA LEU A 198 16.59 -3.22 1.78
C LEU A 198 15.31 -3.70 1.09
N TYR A 199 15.06 -3.29 -0.16
CA TYR A 199 13.92 -3.80 -0.93
C TYR A 199 13.97 -5.32 -1.11
N ASP A 200 15.15 -5.90 -1.35
CA ASP A 200 15.32 -7.35 -1.51
C ASP A 200 14.95 -8.15 -0.25
N ARG A 201 15.01 -7.55 0.94
CA ARG A 201 14.61 -8.20 2.19
C ARG A 201 13.11 -8.45 2.26
N ILE A 202 12.29 -7.49 1.83
CA ILE A 202 10.82 -7.55 2.01
C ILE A 202 10.20 -8.85 1.48
N PRO A 203 10.43 -9.27 0.22
CA PRO A 203 9.85 -10.51 -0.31
C PRO A 203 10.43 -11.79 0.31
N VAL A 204 11.52 -11.70 1.07
CA VAL A 204 12.19 -12.84 1.73
C VAL A 204 11.74 -12.95 3.19
N ASP A 205 11.87 -11.85 3.94
CA ASP A 205 11.57 -11.77 5.36
C ASP A 205 10.06 -11.75 5.61
N TRP A 206 9.28 -11.07 4.74
CA TRP A 206 7.81 -10.98 4.83
C TRP A 206 7.11 -11.33 3.51
N PRO A 207 7.04 -12.63 3.12
CA PRO A 207 6.45 -13.06 1.84
C PRO A 207 4.96 -12.71 1.64
N SER A 208 4.23 -12.38 2.70
CA SER A 208 2.83 -11.93 2.65
C SER A 208 2.67 -10.40 2.68
N SER A 209 3.77 -9.64 2.76
CA SER A 209 3.73 -8.17 2.81
C SER A 209 3.02 -7.58 1.59
N GLY A 210 2.23 -6.54 1.82
CA GLY A 210 1.62 -5.74 0.76
C GLY A 210 2.65 -5.03 -0.14
N PHE A 211 3.88 -4.80 0.36
CA PHE A 211 4.98 -4.17 -0.38
C PHE A 211 5.80 -5.14 -1.21
N ARG A 212 5.51 -6.45 -1.15
CA ARG A 212 6.35 -7.49 -1.75
C ARG A 212 6.62 -7.26 -3.24
N ASP A 213 5.58 -6.93 -3.99
CA ASP A 213 5.66 -6.83 -5.44
C ASP A 213 6.28 -5.49 -5.85
N ASP A 214 5.94 -4.40 -5.16
CA ASP A 214 6.59 -3.09 -5.27
C ASP A 214 8.10 -3.18 -4.96
N ALA A 215 8.49 -3.88 -3.90
CA ALA A 215 9.88 -4.06 -3.52
C ALA A 215 10.68 -4.79 -4.61
N ARG A 216 10.09 -5.81 -5.25
CA ARG A 216 10.73 -6.48 -6.40
C ARG A 216 10.89 -5.56 -7.60
N TRP A 217 9.89 -4.73 -7.88
CA TRP A 217 9.94 -3.75 -8.95
C TRP A 217 11.04 -2.71 -8.73
N HIS A 218 11.07 -2.09 -7.54
CA HIS A 218 12.09 -1.09 -7.16
C HIS A 218 13.49 -1.70 -7.16
N ALA A 219 13.68 -2.86 -6.52
CA ALA A 219 14.97 -3.56 -6.49
C ALA A 219 15.45 -3.94 -7.90
N ALA A 220 14.55 -4.32 -8.81
CA ALA A 220 14.90 -4.61 -10.21
C ALA A 220 15.35 -3.36 -10.97
N ARG A 221 14.61 -2.25 -10.86
CA ARG A 221 14.99 -0.96 -11.44
C ARG A 221 16.38 -0.54 -10.96
N LEU A 222 16.61 -0.56 -9.65
CA LEU A 222 17.91 -0.24 -9.06
C LEU A 222 19.00 -1.20 -9.50
N SER A 223 18.71 -2.50 -9.65
CA SER A 223 19.68 -3.48 -10.17
C SER A 223 20.14 -3.10 -11.58
N ARG A 224 19.20 -2.74 -12.45
CA ARG A 224 19.52 -2.28 -13.81
C ARG A 224 20.40 -1.03 -13.78
N GLU A 225 20.04 -0.04 -12.97
CA GLU A 225 20.80 1.21 -12.83
C GLU A 225 22.21 1.00 -12.26
N LEU A 226 22.40 -0.05 -11.47
CA LEU A 226 23.70 -0.47 -10.92
C LEU A 226 24.50 -1.39 -11.89
N GLY A 227 23.99 -1.66 -13.10
CA GLY A 227 24.61 -2.55 -14.08
C GLY A 227 24.42 -4.05 -13.82
N ASP A 228 23.62 -4.42 -12.82
CA ASP A 228 23.21 -5.79 -12.55
C ASP A 228 21.95 -6.15 -13.37
N SER A 229 22.10 -6.14 -14.69
CA SER A 229 20.99 -6.39 -15.63
C SER A 229 20.43 -7.80 -15.50
N GLN A 230 21.27 -8.81 -15.23
CA GLN A 230 20.78 -10.17 -15.00
C GLN A 230 19.99 -10.26 -13.69
N GLY A 231 20.50 -9.68 -12.60
CA GLY A 231 19.77 -9.63 -11.32
C GLY A 231 18.48 -8.82 -11.40
N ALA A 232 18.41 -7.81 -12.28
CA ALA A 232 17.17 -7.10 -12.57
C ALA A 232 16.13 -8.03 -13.19
N VAL A 233 16.50 -8.78 -14.22
CA VAL A 233 15.61 -9.76 -14.88
C VAL A 233 15.12 -10.83 -13.89
N ASP A 234 15.99 -11.34 -13.02
CA ASP A 234 15.62 -12.37 -12.05
C ASP A 234 14.57 -11.87 -11.05
N ARG A 235 14.69 -10.62 -10.59
CA ARG A 235 13.69 -9.96 -9.71
C ARG A 235 12.35 -9.75 -10.43
N LEU A 236 12.38 -9.26 -11.68
CA LEU A 236 11.17 -9.06 -12.48
C LEU A 236 10.47 -10.38 -12.79
N ARG A 237 11.20 -11.47 -13.05
CA ARG A 237 10.60 -12.80 -13.23
C ARG A 237 9.91 -13.31 -11.97
N LYS A 238 10.49 -13.08 -10.79
CA LYS A 238 9.83 -13.40 -9.50
C LYS A 238 8.57 -12.57 -9.28
N LEU A 239 8.55 -11.32 -9.73
CA LEU A 239 7.36 -10.47 -9.73
C LEU A 239 6.28 -11.03 -10.68
N LEU A 240 6.64 -11.38 -11.93
CA LEU A 240 5.70 -11.97 -12.89
C LEU A 240 5.10 -13.30 -12.43
N ALA A 241 5.85 -14.10 -11.66
CA ALA A 241 5.38 -15.37 -11.12
C ALA A 241 4.21 -15.22 -10.12
N THR A 242 3.96 -14.02 -9.56
CA THR A 242 2.82 -13.82 -8.64
C THR A 242 1.48 -13.84 -9.36
N ARG A 243 1.46 -13.53 -10.67
CA ARG A 243 0.27 -13.63 -11.53
C ARG A 243 -0.29 -15.05 -11.60
N GLU A 244 0.58 -16.05 -11.67
CA GLU A 244 0.18 -17.46 -11.79
C GLU A 244 -0.61 -17.94 -10.55
N VAL A 245 -0.41 -17.29 -9.40
CA VAL A 245 -1.06 -17.64 -8.13
C VAL A 245 -2.47 -17.03 -8.00
N ALA A 246 -2.83 -16.04 -8.83
CA ALA A 246 -4.06 -15.23 -8.69
C ALA A 246 -5.28 -15.73 -9.51
N LEU A 247 -5.45 -17.05 -9.69
CA LEU A 247 -6.54 -17.65 -10.49
C LEU A 247 -7.90 -17.77 -9.76
N GLY A 248 -8.12 -17.03 -8.67
CA GLY A 248 -9.36 -17.04 -7.87
C GLY A 248 -10.12 -15.70 -7.87
N PRO A 249 -11.43 -15.69 -7.54
CA PRO A 249 -12.19 -14.45 -7.37
C PRO A 249 -11.60 -13.62 -6.21
N GLY A 250 -11.18 -12.39 -6.52
CA GLY A 250 -10.34 -11.55 -5.66
C GLY A 250 -8.89 -11.40 -6.16
N SER A 251 -8.63 -11.66 -7.44
CA SER A 251 -7.30 -11.62 -8.07
C SER A 251 -6.57 -10.30 -7.81
N TYR A 252 -5.67 -10.31 -6.83
CA TYR A 252 -4.65 -9.29 -6.67
C TYR A 252 -3.73 -9.35 -7.88
N PHE A 253 -3.74 -8.28 -8.69
CA PHE A 253 -2.76 -8.05 -9.74
C PHE A 253 -1.86 -6.92 -9.27
N SER A 254 -0.56 -7.17 -9.16
CA SER A 254 0.39 -6.08 -9.00
C SER A 254 0.26 -5.14 -10.20
N ILE A 255 0.26 -3.84 -9.95
CA ILE A 255 0.23 -2.80 -11.00
C ILE A 255 1.48 -2.84 -11.88
N TRP A 256 2.53 -3.55 -11.46
CA TRP A 256 3.83 -3.60 -12.13
C TRP A 256 3.99 -4.78 -13.10
N LEU A 257 2.97 -5.62 -13.29
CA LEU A 257 3.13 -6.87 -14.04
C LEU A 257 3.41 -6.66 -15.53
N ASP A 258 2.71 -5.74 -16.19
CA ASP A 258 2.97 -5.39 -17.59
C ASP A 258 4.22 -4.52 -17.74
N ASP A 259 4.45 -3.56 -16.85
CA ASP A 259 5.69 -2.79 -16.75
C ASP A 259 6.92 -3.70 -16.61
N ALA A 260 6.84 -4.73 -15.76
CA ALA A 260 7.90 -5.71 -15.57
C ALA A 260 8.17 -6.52 -16.84
N GLN A 261 7.12 -6.96 -17.53
CA GLN A 261 7.25 -7.70 -18.78
C GLN A 261 7.91 -6.85 -19.88
N LEU A 262 7.55 -5.56 -19.97
CA LEU A 262 8.15 -4.61 -20.91
C LEU A 262 9.62 -4.35 -20.55
N LEU A 263 9.91 -4.11 -19.26
CA LEU A 263 11.25 -3.82 -18.78
C LEU A 263 12.22 -4.99 -18.98
N ILE A 264 11.77 -6.25 -18.78
CA ILE A 264 12.57 -7.44 -19.11
C ILE A 264 13.02 -7.41 -20.58
N GLY A 265 12.10 -7.10 -21.51
CA GLY A 265 12.43 -7.01 -22.93
C GLY A 265 13.47 -5.93 -23.22
N LYS A 266 13.31 -4.76 -22.59
CA LYS A 266 14.27 -3.64 -22.71
C LYS A 266 15.65 -4.02 -22.15
N ILE A 267 15.72 -4.66 -20.99
CA ILE A 267 16.98 -5.12 -20.40
C ILE A 267 17.69 -6.13 -21.32
N PHE A 268 16.96 -7.13 -21.84
CA PHE A 268 17.57 -8.11 -22.74
C PHE A 268 18.13 -7.46 -24.01
N ARG A 269 17.39 -6.52 -24.62
CA ARG A 269 17.80 -5.88 -25.86
C ARG A 269 18.94 -4.88 -25.68
N ASP A 270 18.82 -4.03 -24.67
CA ASP A 270 19.63 -2.82 -24.52
C ASP A 270 20.87 -3.10 -23.68
N ASP A 271 20.75 -3.90 -22.62
CA ASP A 271 21.83 -4.12 -21.66
C ASP A 271 22.56 -5.44 -21.90
N LEU A 272 21.82 -6.52 -22.21
CA LEU A 272 22.39 -7.87 -22.37
C LEU A 272 22.69 -8.24 -23.85
N GLY A 273 22.12 -7.51 -24.80
CA GLY A 273 22.25 -7.81 -26.24
C GLY A 273 21.58 -9.12 -26.70
N ASP A 274 20.79 -9.76 -25.85
CA ASP A 274 20.06 -11.00 -26.14
C ASP A 274 18.74 -10.68 -26.87
N LEU A 275 18.85 -10.45 -28.18
CA LEU A 275 17.70 -10.13 -29.03
C LEU A 275 16.62 -11.24 -29.04
N PRO A 276 16.96 -12.55 -29.09
CA PRO A 276 15.96 -13.62 -28.96
C PRO A 276 15.12 -13.53 -27.67
N SER A 277 15.77 -13.33 -26.51
CA SER A 277 15.04 -13.20 -25.24
C SER A 277 14.21 -11.91 -25.17
N ALA A 278 14.72 -10.80 -25.72
CA ALA A 278 13.95 -9.56 -25.83
C ALA A 278 12.69 -9.71 -26.68
N ILE A 279 12.81 -10.35 -27.86
CA ILE A 279 11.69 -10.68 -28.74
C ILE A 279 10.65 -11.52 -28.00
N ALA A 280 11.10 -12.55 -27.25
CA ALA A 280 10.20 -13.39 -26.47
C ALA A 280 9.41 -12.59 -25.43
N ALA A 281 10.08 -11.70 -24.70
CA ALA A 281 9.48 -10.85 -23.67
C ALA A 281 8.46 -9.86 -24.25
N PHE A 282 8.83 -9.10 -25.29
CA PHE A 282 7.90 -8.14 -25.91
C PHE A 282 6.68 -8.82 -26.54
N ARG A 283 6.86 -10.01 -27.14
CA ARG A 283 5.76 -10.79 -27.71
C ARG A 283 4.77 -11.30 -26.64
N GLN A 284 5.23 -11.47 -25.41
CA GLN A 284 4.43 -12.03 -24.33
C GLN A 284 3.44 -10.99 -23.76
N LEU A 285 3.85 -9.72 -23.65
CA LEU A 285 3.04 -8.66 -23.04
C LEU A 285 1.62 -8.54 -23.61
N PRO A 286 1.39 -8.39 -24.94
CA PRO A 286 0.03 -8.26 -25.45
C PRO A 286 -0.80 -9.54 -25.36
N LYS A 287 -0.18 -10.70 -25.15
CA LYS A 287 -0.88 -11.98 -24.93
C LYS A 287 -1.35 -12.10 -23.49
N ASP A 288 -0.48 -11.74 -22.56
CA ASP A 288 -0.71 -11.90 -21.12
C ASP A 288 -1.53 -10.76 -20.53
N TYR A 289 -1.38 -9.56 -21.08
CA TYR A 289 -2.03 -8.34 -20.62
C TYR A 289 -2.83 -7.70 -21.76
N PRO A 290 -3.87 -8.37 -22.29
CA PRO A 290 -4.63 -7.89 -23.44
C PRO A 290 -5.38 -6.57 -23.20
N ALA A 291 -5.51 -6.12 -21.94
CA ALA A 291 -6.08 -4.83 -21.58
C ALA A 291 -5.04 -3.74 -21.26
N SER A 292 -3.74 -4.08 -21.23
CA SER A 292 -2.68 -3.14 -20.87
C SER A 292 -2.58 -1.98 -21.85
N ILE A 293 -2.32 -0.78 -21.34
CA ILE A 293 -2.00 0.38 -22.19
C ILE A 293 -0.62 0.25 -22.84
N LEU A 294 0.26 -0.64 -22.33
CA LEU A 294 1.63 -0.84 -22.82
C LEU A 294 1.72 -1.84 -23.98
N LYS A 295 0.58 -2.32 -24.51
CA LYS A 295 0.56 -3.26 -25.64
C LYS A 295 1.18 -2.67 -26.89
N ASP A 296 0.90 -1.41 -27.17
CA ASP A 296 1.43 -0.72 -28.34
C ASP A 296 2.91 -0.41 -28.16
N ASP A 297 3.35 0.00 -26.96
CA ASP A 297 4.76 0.03 -26.57
C ASP A 297 5.45 -1.30 -26.85
N ALA A 298 4.89 -2.43 -26.38
CA ALA A 298 5.48 -3.75 -26.59
C ALA A 298 5.56 -4.15 -28.07
N LEU A 299 4.52 -3.86 -28.87
CA LEU A 299 4.51 -4.17 -30.31
C LEU A 299 5.50 -3.29 -31.09
N TYR A 300 5.64 -2.02 -30.71
CA TYR A 300 6.66 -1.13 -31.24
C TYR A 300 8.06 -1.64 -30.93
N GLU A 301 8.34 -1.91 -29.65
CA GLU A 301 9.65 -2.40 -29.20
C GLU A 301 9.97 -3.76 -29.83
N LEU A 302 8.98 -4.63 -30.03
CA LEU A 302 9.12 -5.89 -30.75
C LEU A 302 9.54 -5.67 -32.22
N ALA A 303 8.93 -4.72 -32.92
CA ALA A 303 9.29 -4.41 -34.31
C ALA A 303 10.74 -3.91 -34.41
N VAL A 304 11.12 -2.96 -33.55
CA VAL A 304 12.50 -2.43 -33.47
C VAL A 304 13.50 -3.54 -33.15
N THR A 305 13.13 -4.47 -32.25
CA THR A 305 14.02 -5.58 -31.88
C THR A 305 14.22 -6.58 -33.02
N TYR A 306 13.15 -6.88 -33.77
CA TYR A 306 13.26 -7.74 -34.96
C TYR A 306 14.12 -7.10 -36.04
N ASP A 307 13.97 -5.80 -36.27
CA ASP A 307 14.80 -5.05 -37.21
C ASP A 307 16.29 -5.08 -36.81
N LYS A 308 16.58 -4.82 -35.52
CA LYS A 308 17.93 -4.97 -34.95
C LYS A 308 18.48 -6.40 -35.06
N ALA A 309 17.60 -7.41 -35.07
CA ALA A 309 17.95 -8.81 -35.29
C ALA A 309 18.02 -9.22 -36.78
N HIS A 310 17.81 -8.27 -37.70
CA HIS A 310 17.73 -8.49 -39.14
C HIS A 310 16.62 -9.47 -39.58
N ASP A 311 15.55 -9.61 -38.78
CA ASP A 311 14.34 -10.36 -39.14
C ASP A 311 13.27 -9.40 -39.69
N ALA A 312 13.40 -9.03 -40.97
CA ALA A 312 12.47 -8.14 -41.64
C ALA A 312 11.02 -8.65 -41.60
N ALA A 313 10.84 -9.98 -41.72
CA ALA A 313 9.50 -10.57 -41.68
C ALA A 313 8.88 -10.44 -40.28
N GLY A 314 9.67 -10.62 -39.22
CA GLY A 314 9.28 -10.39 -37.83
C GLY A 314 8.87 -8.94 -37.59
N ALA A 315 9.70 -7.99 -38.03
CA ALA A 315 9.44 -6.57 -37.89
C ALA A 315 8.12 -6.18 -38.59
N CYS A 316 7.93 -6.56 -39.85
CA CYS A 316 6.69 -6.28 -40.58
C CYS A 316 5.45 -6.89 -39.92
N ARG A 317 5.55 -8.11 -39.36
CA ARG A 317 4.44 -8.72 -38.60
C ARG A 317 4.10 -7.93 -37.35
N ALA A 318 5.09 -7.45 -36.59
CA ALA A 318 4.88 -6.65 -35.39
C ALA A 318 4.26 -5.29 -35.73
N ILE A 319 4.71 -4.62 -36.79
CA ILE A 319 4.13 -3.36 -37.28
C ILE A 319 2.68 -3.55 -37.74
N ALA A 320 2.39 -4.61 -38.48
CA ALA A 320 1.01 -4.93 -38.89
C ALA A 320 0.12 -5.21 -37.67
N ALA A 321 0.64 -5.91 -36.66
CA ALA A 321 -0.05 -6.15 -35.41
C ALA A 321 -0.33 -4.84 -34.65
N LEU A 322 0.64 -3.91 -34.58
CA LEU A 322 0.48 -2.59 -33.98
C LEU A 322 -0.63 -1.80 -34.68
N LYS A 323 -0.59 -1.67 -36.02
CA LYS A 323 -1.62 -1.00 -36.81
C LYS A 323 -3.02 -1.58 -36.60
N LYS A 324 -3.13 -2.90 -36.48
CA LYS A 324 -4.41 -3.59 -36.30
C LYS A 324 -4.96 -3.45 -34.89
N GLN A 325 -4.11 -3.55 -33.87
CA GLN A 325 -4.54 -3.63 -32.48
C GLN A 325 -4.60 -2.26 -31.80
N SER A 326 -3.81 -1.30 -32.26
CA SER A 326 -3.68 0.04 -31.69
C SER A 326 -3.52 1.10 -32.80
N PRO A 327 -4.55 1.29 -33.66
CA PRO A 327 -4.47 2.18 -34.82
C PRO A 327 -4.21 3.66 -34.45
N ASP A 328 -4.57 4.08 -33.24
CA ASP A 328 -4.37 5.44 -32.74
C ASP A 328 -3.05 5.59 -31.94
N SER A 329 -2.18 4.57 -31.96
CA SER A 329 -0.93 4.61 -31.21
C SER A 329 0.02 5.69 -31.73
N LYS A 330 0.71 6.37 -30.79
CA LYS A 330 1.81 7.30 -31.08
C LYS A 330 2.98 6.66 -31.85
N TYR A 331 3.04 5.32 -31.91
CA TYR A 331 4.08 4.57 -32.58
C TYR A 331 3.78 4.25 -34.05
N ILE A 332 2.57 4.55 -34.55
CA ILE A 332 2.20 4.28 -35.95
C ILE A 332 3.09 5.06 -36.92
N GLU A 333 3.33 6.34 -36.66
CA GLU A 333 4.23 7.15 -37.48
C GLU A 333 5.68 6.67 -37.36
N ARG A 334 6.15 6.37 -36.14
CA ARG A 334 7.53 5.93 -35.89
C ARG A 334 7.88 4.59 -36.54
N THR A 335 6.89 3.71 -36.70
CA THR A 335 7.07 2.44 -37.43
C THR A 335 6.96 2.59 -38.95
N GLY A 336 6.54 3.77 -39.44
CA GLY A 336 6.42 4.06 -40.87
C GLY A 336 7.76 3.97 -41.60
N ASP A 337 8.82 4.55 -41.01
CA ASP A 337 10.16 4.55 -41.60
C ASP A 337 10.74 3.12 -41.69
N ILE A 338 10.63 2.36 -40.59
CA ILE A 338 11.03 0.95 -40.53
C ILE A 338 10.26 0.14 -41.58
N ALA A 339 8.94 0.38 -41.70
CA ALA A 339 8.11 -0.33 -42.67
C ALA A 339 8.51 -0.02 -44.12
N ALA A 340 8.86 1.23 -44.43
CA ALA A 340 9.30 1.65 -45.76
C ALA A 340 10.65 1.03 -46.14
N GLU A 341 11.62 1.07 -45.21
CA GLU A 341 12.96 0.50 -45.40
C GLU A 341 12.88 -1.02 -45.64
N LEU A 342 12.10 -1.73 -44.82
CA LEU A 342 11.92 -3.18 -44.90
C LEU A 342 10.93 -3.62 -45.98
N LYS A 343 10.28 -2.68 -46.68
CA LYS A 343 9.23 -2.94 -47.68
C LYS A 343 8.10 -3.82 -47.14
N CYS A 344 7.62 -3.48 -45.94
CA CYS A 344 6.50 -4.17 -45.32
C CYS A 344 5.21 -3.99 -46.16
N PRO A 345 4.36 -5.03 -46.25
CA PRO A 345 3.12 -5.00 -47.02
C PRO A 345 2.02 -4.13 -46.39
#